data_AF-A0A4Q3U6I9-F1
#
_entry.id   AF-A0A4Q3U6I9-F1
#
_cell.length_a   1.000
_cell.length_b   1.000
_cell.length_c   1.000
_cell.angle_alpha   90.00
_cell.angle_beta   90.00
_cell.angle_gamma   90.00
#
_symmetry.space_group_name_H-M   'P 1'
#
loop_
_entity.id
_entity.type
_entity.pdbx_description
1 polymer ?
#
loop_
_entity_poly.entity_id
_entity_poly.type
_entity_poly.pdbx_seq_one_letter_code
_entity_poly.pdbx_strand_id
1 'polypeptide(L)'
;MTPRTPMLQQYYAAKAEHPGVLMAIRVGDFYEFYGEDAETAATALEITLTGREDGENGRIPMAGVPHHALEKYLSRLVGRGFRVALMEQLEDPKTAKGLVKRGVTRVLTPGTLVEDSMLSASENCFLAAVCVMDGKAGLATLDPSTGEFAVTEVCGDGAMEAMLQELSRIRPREVLVGPTAVELGELARTSLGAATNEVVPPGADRAARRLMQQLGVGNLAGFGCEDKTTAIVAAAMVLAYAEKNRLPLEHVETLSTYSVDGFMRLDPATRRALELTGSMSDGGRRYTLLGVLDETMTPMGARLLRRWIEQPLLDPKTITARHEAVGRFVGASLLRGDLRDGLKRLADLERLVSRCAAGLATPRDLGALRSSLGALPVIAEPLRRLAEGRIQELREAMSDHAELAQLLAKAIVPEPPATVREGGIVAPGYDPELDALRDLAKNGKAYIAGLERDERERTGIPSLKVGFNSVFGYYLEVGKAHSAKVPDGYVRKQTTANAERYITAELKEHESRVLGAEEKAAALEADLFSRLRTRVAEHRRSLLQTARALAECDALASLAEVAVRRGYIRPEIVDEDILEIGSGRHPVVEASSQAGFVPNDVDLGLPSSSPRGLNVVKESLASGDGE
;
A
#
# COMPACT_ATOMS: atom_id res chain seq x y z
N MET A 1 37.71 -26.57 3.25
CA MET A 1 36.29 -26.50 2.85
C MET A 1 36.23 -26.56 1.35
N THR A 2 35.51 -27.54 0.81
CA THR A 2 35.34 -27.69 -0.63
C THR A 2 34.50 -26.53 -1.17
N PRO A 3 34.87 -25.91 -2.32
CA PRO A 3 34.16 -24.75 -2.82
C PRO A 3 32.71 -25.11 -3.16
N ARG A 4 31.76 -24.38 -2.56
CA ARG A 4 30.32 -24.48 -2.87
C ARG A 4 30.06 -24.14 -4.34
N THR A 5 28.91 -24.56 -4.87
CA THR A 5 28.49 -24.11 -6.21
C THR A 5 28.45 -22.58 -6.30
N PRO A 6 28.77 -21.97 -7.46
CA PRO A 6 28.87 -20.52 -7.57
C PRO A 6 27.60 -19.75 -7.17
N MET A 7 26.42 -20.34 -7.37
CA MET A 7 25.14 -19.77 -6.91
C MET A 7 25.04 -19.75 -5.38
N LEU A 8 25.41 -20.85 -4.72
CA LEU A 8 25.39 -20.93 -3.25
C LEU A 8 26.46 -20.03 -2.63
N GLN A 9 27.59 -19.81 -3.31
CA GLN A 9 28.58 -18.81 -2.88
C GLN A 9 27.96 -17.41 -2.82
N GLN A 10 27.23 -16.98 -3.86
CA GLN A 10 26.53 -15.69 -3.85
C GLN A 10 25.46 -15.64 -2.74
N TYR A 11 24.70 -16.73 -2.55
CA TYR A 11 23.68 -16.82 -1.50
C TYR A 11 24.27 -16.64 -0.10
N TYR A 12 25.32 -17.40 0.25
CA TYR A 12 25.93 -17.32 1.57
C TYR A 12 26.72 -16.03 1.79
N ALA A 13 27.29 -15.44 0.74
CA ALA A 13 27.89 -14.11 0.81
C ALA A 13 26.84 -13.04 1.18
N ALA A 14 25.70 -13.02 0.47
CA ALA A 14 24.59 -12.15 0.82
C ALA A 14 24.04 -12.44 2.23
N LYS A 15 23.97 -13.72 2.63
CA LYS A 15 23.49 -14.11 3.97
C LYS A 15 24.40 -13.58 5.08
N ALA A 16 25.72 -13.54 4.86
CA ALA A 16 26.67 -12.98 5.83
C ALA A 16 26.48 -11.46 6.03
N GLU A 17 26.05 -10.74 4.99
CA GLU A 17 25.72 -9.31 5.06
C GLU A 17 24.37 -9.04 5.75
N HIS A 18 23.48 -10.04 5.80
CA HIS A 18 22.12 -9.94 6.35
C HIS A 18 21.85 -10.99 7.45
N PRO A 19 22.54 -10.90 8.62
CA PRO A 19 22.34 -11.85 9.71
C PRO A 19 20.91 -11.79 10.27
N GLY A 20 20.31 -12.97 10.51
CA GLY A 20 18.95 -13.08 11.07
C GLY A 20 17.84 -12.62 10.12
N VAL A 21 18.07 -12.64 8.81
CA VAL A 21 17.09 -12.36 7.75
C VAL A 21 17.00 -13.58 6.83
N LEU A 22 15.81 -14.08 6.56
CA LEU A 22 15.61 -15.19 5.61
C LEU A 22 15.93 -14.74 4.18
N MET A 23 16.70 -15.51 3.44
CA MET A 23 17.09 -15.16 2.07
C MET A 23 16.24 -15.91 1.05
N ALA A 24 15.37 -15.18 0.33
CA ALA A 24 14.60 -15.70 -0.79
C ALA A 24 15.32 -15.37 -2.10
N ILE A 25 15.99 -16.36 -2.70
CA ILE A 25 16.76 -16.16 -3.94
C ILE A 25 15.97 -16.62 -5.16
N ARG A 26 15.94 -15.76 -6.20
CA ARG A 26 15.29 -16.10 -7.46
C ARG A 26 16.09 -17.10 -8.29
N VAL A 27 15.45 -18.23 -8.57
CA VAL A 27 15.95 -19.32 -9.41
C VAL A 27 14.87 -19.71 -10.42
N GLY A 28 14.97 -19.18 -11.64
CA GLY A 28 13.94 -19.37 -12.67
C GLY A 28 12.59 -18.80 -12.23
N ASP A 29 11.58 -19.66 -12.21
CA ASP A 29 10.20 -19.32 -11.81
C ASP A 29 9.91 -19.56 -10.31
N PHE A 30 10.94 -19.82 -9.51
CA PHE A 30 10.82 -20.04 -8.07
C PHE A 30 11.69 -19.06 -7.26
N TYR A 31 11.25 -18.82 -6.04
CA TYR A 31 12.09 -18.31 -4.96
C TYR A 31 12.47 -19.46 -4.06
N GLU A 32 13.76 -19.71 -3.92
CA GLU A 32 14.31 -20.79 -3.12
C GLU A 32 14.95 -20.24 -1.84
N PHE A 33 14.93 -21.05 -0.79
CA PHE A 33 15.62 -20.88 0.49
C PHE A 33 16.55 -22.08 0.68
N TYR A 34 17.71 -21.89 1.32
CA TYR A 34 18.68 -22.96 1.53
C TYR A 34 19.18 -23.05 2.97
N GLY A 35 19.53 -24.27 3.40
CA GLY A 35 20.06 -24.55 4.74
C GLY A 35 19.04 -24.25 5.84
N GLU A 36 19.47 -23.57 6.91
CA GLU A 36 18.61 -23.18 8.04
C GLU A 36 17.41 -22.32 7.61
N ASP A 37 17.59 -21.48 6.58
CA ASP A 37 16.49 -20.66 6.04
C ASP A 37 15.44 -21.54 5.37
N ALA A 38 15.84 -22.65 4.74
CA ALA A 38 14.90 -23.60 4.14
C ALA A 38 14.07 -24.31 5.20
N GLU A 39 14.70 -24.74 6.29
CA GLU A 39 14.02 -25.41 7.41
C GLU A 39 13.03 -24.46 8.11
N THR A 40 13.47 -23.22 8.34
CA THR A 40 12.65 -22.17 8.92
C THR A 40 11.47 -21.82 8.01
N ALA A 41 11.72 -21.59 6.71
CA ALA A 41 10.69 -21.27 5.74
C ALA A 41 9.71 -22.44 5.54
N ALA A 42 10.20 -23.69 5.48
CA ALA A 42 9.35 -24.87 5.34
C ALA A 42 8.37 -25.00 6.50
N THR A 43 8.85 -24.83 7.74
CA THR A 43 8.03 -24.89 8.95
C THR A 43 7.07 -23.70 9.03
N ALA A 44 7.54 -22.49 8.74
CA ALA A 44 6.74 -21.28 8.84
C ALA A 44 5.65 -21.18 7.75
N LEU A 45 5.91 -21.73 6.57
CA LEU A 45 5.00 -21.67 5.43
C LEU A 45 4.19 -22.95 5.21
N GLU A 46 4.51 -24.02 5.95
CA GLU A 46 3.97 -25.36 5.77
C GLU A 46 4.16 -25.87 4.33
N ILE A 47 5.37 -25.66 3.79
CA ILE A 47 5.78 -26.12 2.46
C ILE A 47 6.75 -27.28 2.56
N THR A 48 6.84 -28.07 1.49
CA THR A 48 7.71 -29.25 1.44
C THR A 48 9.18 -28.85 1.55
N LEU A 49 9.86 -29.38 2.57
CA LEU A 49 11.32 -29.35 2.66
C LEU A 49 11.90 -30.45 1.76
N THR A 50 12.78 -30.06 0.86
CA THR A 50 13.49 -30.95 -0.06
C THR A 50 14.99 -30.76 0.14
N GLY A 51 15.81 -31.26 -0.78
CA GLY A 51 17.23 -30.93 -0.77
C GLY A 51 17.83 -30.82 -2.16
N ARG A 52 18.88 -30.01 -2.28
CA ARG A 52 19.62 -29.71 -3.50
C ARG A 52 21.07 -30.16 -3.38
N GLU A 53 21.66 -30.66 -4.46
CA GLU A 53 23.09 -31.03 -4.46
C GLU A 53 23.99 -29.78 -4.47
N ASP A 54 25.01 -29.78 -3.61
CA ASP A 54 26.07 -28.75 -3.53
C ASP A 54 27.44 -29.38 -3.86
N GLY A 55 27.52 -30.08 -5.00
CA GLY A 55 28.74 -30.76 -5.44
C GLY A 55 29.24 -31.77 -4.41
N GLU A 56 30.53 -31.70 -4.07
CA GLU A 56 31.18 -32.58 -3.09
C GLU A 56 30.72 -32.34 -1.64
N ASN A 57 29.99 -31.25 -1.36
CA ASN A 57 29.45 -30.97 -0.02
C ASN A 57 28.16 -31.76 0.29
N GLY A 58 27.66 -32.55 -0.67
CA GLY A 58 26.46 -33.37 -0.51
C GLY A 58 25.16 -32.58 -0.71
N ARG A 59 24.06 -33.08 -0.13
CA ARG A 59 22.72 -32.52 -0.31
C ARG A 59 22.38 -31.55 0.81
N ILE A 60 22.03 -30.31 0.46
CA ILE A 60 21.64 -29.27 1.40
C ILE A 60 20.11 -29.12 1.47
N PRO A 61 19.52 -28.75 2.62
CA PRO A 61 18.09 -28.45 2.72
C PRO A 61 17.68 -27.33 1.76
N MET A 62 16.52 -27.50 1.12
CA MET A 62 15.95 -26.54 0.17
C MET A 62 14.42 -26.51 0.30
N ALA A 63 13.87 -25.31 0.37
CA ALA A 63 12.43 -25.06 0.26
C ALA A 63 12.20 -23.98 -0.79
N GLY A 64 11.07 -24.02 -1.49
CA GLY A 64 10.81 -23.06 -2.57
C GLY A 64 9.34 -22.73 -2.75
N VAL A 65 9.08 -21.52 -3.22
CA VAL A 65 7.73 -21.03 -3.53
C VAL A 65 7.68 -20.51 -4.97
N PRO A 66 6.57 -20.72 -5.70
CA PRO A 66 6.45 -20.20 -7.06
C PRO A 66 6.47 -18.66 -7.07
N HIS A 67 7.17 -18.06 -8.05
CA HIS A 67 7.31 -16.62 -8.20
C HIS A 67 5.96 -15.88 -8.22
N HIS A 68 4.96 -16.42 -8.93
CA HIS A 68 3.63 -15.80 -9.06
C HIS A 68 2.82 -15.80 -7.74
N ALA A 69 3.22 -16.60 -6.76
CA ALA A 69 2.57 -16.68 -5.46
C ALA A 69 3.41 -16.06 -4.34
N LEU A 70 4.58 -15.49 -4.65
CA LEU A 70 5.57 -15.02 -3.68
C LEU A 70 4.96 -14.11 -2.62
N GLU A 71 4.19 -13.09 -3.03
CA GLU A 71 3.62 -12.09 -2.11
C GLU A 71 2.79 -12.73 -0.99
N LYS A 72 2.00 -13.76 -1.31
CA LYS A 72 1.20 -14.51 -0.33
C LYS A 72 2.07 -15.23 0.70
N TYR A 73 3.23 -15.74 0.31
CA TYR A 73 4.16 -16.39 1.23
C TYR A 73 4.96 -15.37 2.05
N LEU A 74 5.39 -14.28 1.43
CA LEU A 74 6.06 -13.17 2.14
C LEU A 74 5.16 -12.58 3.23
N SER A 75 3.89 -12.30 2.92
CA SER A 75 2.92 -11.80 3.89
C SER A 75 2.80 -12.72 5.12
N ARG A 76 2.82 -14.05 4.92
CA ARG A 76 2.80 -15.02 6.02
C ARG A 76 4.09 -15.05 6.83
N LEU A 77 5.25 -14.97 6.18
CA LEU A 77 6.54 -14.90 6.88
C LEU A 77 6.64 -13.63 7.73
N VAL A 78 6.33 -12.47 7.14
CA VAL A 78 6.39 -11.18 7.83
C VAL A 78 5.35 -11.10 8.95
N GLY A 79 4.13 -11.62 8.73
CA GLY A 79 3.09 -11.72 9.76
C GLY A 79 3.46 -12.63 10.93
N ARG A 80 4.37 -13.59 10.75
CA ARG A 80 4.98 -14.41 11.82
C ARG A 80 6.23 -13.77 12.44
N GLY A 81 6.57 -12.53 12.07
CA GLY A 81 7.70 -11.78 12.61
C GLY A 81 9.05 -12.02 11.91
N PHE A 82 9.07 -12.76 10.81
CA PHE A 82 10.31 -12.98 10.05
C PHE A 82 10.64 -11.79 9.15
N ARG A 83 11.94 -11.48 9.03
CA ARG A 83 12.47 -10.55 8.02
C ARG A 83 12.91 -11.36 6.82
N VAL A 84 12.61 -10.89 5.61
CA VAL A 84 12.90 -11.62 4.36
C VAL A 84 13.61 -10.73 3.35
N ALA A 85 14.79 -11.13 2.90
CA ALA A 85 15.54 -10.48 1.83
C ALA A 85 15.19 -11.12 0.47
N LEU A 86 14.84 -10.29 -0.51
CA LEU A 86 14.65 -10.70 -1.90
C LEU A 86 15.97 -10.54 -2.65
N MET A 87 16.48 -11.66 -3.17
CA MET A 87 17.68 -11.69 -3.97
C MET A 87 17.33 -11.98 -5.43
N GLU A 88 17.48 -10.97 -6.27
CA GLU A 88 17.06 -10.94 -7.67
C GLU A 88 18.26 -11.00 -8.62
N GLN A 89 18.00 -11.33 -9.88
CA GLN A 89 19.00 -11.24 -10.95
C GLN A 89 19.20 -9.77 -11.36
N LEU A 90 20.44 -9.30 -11.31
CA LEU A 90 20.79 -7.92 -11.65
C LEU A 90 21.10 -7.72 -13.14
N GLU A 91 21.34 -8.82 -13.86
CA GLU A 91 21.71 -8.85 -15.27
C GLU A 91 20.75 -9.79 -16.02
N ASP A 92 20.44 -9.48 -17.28
CA ASP A 92 19.63 -10.37 -18.12
C ASP A 92 20.41 -11.67 -18.40
N PRO A 93 19.88 -12.85 -18.04
CA PRO A 93 20.50 -14.15 -18.32
C PRO A 93 20.90 -14.36 -19.79
N LYS A 94 20.18 -13.75 -20.74
CA LYS A 94 20.47 -13.84 -22.17
C LYS A 94 21.73 -13.07 -22.59
N THR A 95 22.09 -12.02 -21.84
CA THR A 95 23.23 -11.13 -22.15
C THR A 95 24.45 -11.36 -21.25
N ALA A 96 24.25 -12.02 -20.10
CA ALA A 96 25.30 -12.26 -19.13
C ALA A 96 26.33 -13.28 -19.65
N LYS A 97 27.62 -12.89 -19.63
CA LYS A 97 28.73 -13.83 -19.86
C LYS A 97 29.06 -14.56 -18.56
N GLY A 98 28.63 -15.81 -18.43
CA GLY A 98 28.90 -16.66 -17.27
C GLY A 98 27.77 -16.66 -16.25
N LEU A 99 28.09 -16.67 -14.95
CA LEU A 99 27.11 -16.73 -13.88
C LEU A 99 26.40 -15.37 -13.72
N VAL A 100 25.07 -15.37 -13.87
CA VAL A 100 24.23 -14.18 -13.66
C VAL A 100 24.47 -13.61 -12.25
N LYS A 101 24.86 -12.34 -12.17
CA LYS A 101 25.01 -11.65 -10.89
C LYS A 101 23.65 -11.50 -10.22
N ARG A 102 23.61 -11.83 -8.94
CA ARG A 102 22.44 -11.61 -8.09
C ARG A 102 22.80 -10.72 -6.92
N GLY A 103 21.82 -9.96 -6.46
CA GLY A 103 21.97 -9.10 -5.31
C GLY A 103 20.65 -8.93 -4.58
N VAL A 104 20.74 -8.58 -3.31
CA VAL A 104 19.55 -8.23 -2.52
C VAL A 104 18.99 -6.94 -3.07
N THR A 105 17.74 -6.97 -3.54
CA THR A 105 17.04 -5.79 -4.06
C THR A 105 16.18 -5.13 -3.00
N ARG A 106 15.66 -5.91 -2.05
CA ARG A 106 14.80 -5.42 -0.98
C ARG A 106 14.82 -6.33 0.24
N VAL A 107 14.66 -5.76 1.43
CA VAL A 107 14.46 -6.50 2.68
C VAL A 107 13.09 -6.13 3.25
N LEU A 108 12.18 -7.10 3.29
CA LEU A 108 10.85 -6.95 3.88
C LEU A 108 10.92 -7.21 5.37
N THR A 109 10.37 -6.27 6.13
CA THR A 109 10.19 -6.30 7.57
C THR A 109 8.76 -5.84 7.88
N PRO A 110 8.23 -6.09 9.09
CA PRO A 110 6.87 -5.69 9.43
C PRO A 110 6.55 -4.21 9.21
N GLY A 111 7.54 -3.32 9.34
CA GLY A 111 7.38 -1.88 9.11
C GLY A 111 7.82 -1.37 7.74
N THR A 112 8.27 -2.23 6.79
CA THR A 112 8.75 -1.79 5.46
C THR A 112 7.89 -2.27 4.29
N LEU A 113 6.65 -2.68 4.59
CA LEU A 113 5.69 -3.15 3.60
C LEU A 113 5.09 -2.01 2.78
N VAL A 114 5.04 -2.16 1.46
CA VAL A 114 4.40 -1.21 0.52
C VAL A 114 3.40 -1.89 -0.43
N GLU A 115 3.45 -3.21 -0.49
CA GLU A 115 2.59 -4.06 -1.30
C GLU A 115 1.18 -4.03 -0.73
N ASP A 116 0.22 -3.55 -1.53
CA ASP A 116 -1.17 -3.41 -1.10
C ASP A 116 -1.79 -4.77 -0.70
N SER A 117 -1.34 -5.88 -1.31
CA SER A 117 -1.75 -7.24 -0.96
C SER A 117 -1.34 -7.66 0.46
N MET A 118 -0.37 -6.98 1.07
CA MET A 118 0.12 -7.25 2.43
C MET A 118 -0.33 -6.19 3.44
N LEU A 119 -1.03 -5.15 2.99
CA LEU A 119 -1.45 -4.02 3.82
C LEU A 119 -2.97 -4.08 4.06
N SER A 120 -3.39 -3.66 5.25
CA SER A 120 -4.80 -3.36 5.49
C SER A 120 -5.17 -2.07 4.77
N ALA A 121 -6.29 -2.02 4.06
CA ALA A 121 -6.73 -0.82 3.36
C ALA A 121 -7.04 0.34 4.34
N SER A 122 -7.66 0.03 5.48
CA SER A 122 -8.15 1.01 6.45
C SER A 122 -7.14 1.39 7.55
N GLU A 123 -5.90 0.88 7.49
CA GLU A 123 -4.89 1.10 8.53
C GLU A 123 -3.55 1.50 7.92
N ASN A 124 -2.81 2.31 8.68
CA ASN A 124 -1.43 2.65 8.37
C ASN A 124 -0.48 1.52 8.81
N CYS A 125 0.67 1.43 8.13
CA CYS A 125 1.75 0.51 8.47
C CYS A 125 2.98 1.32 8.91
N PHE A 126 3.01 1.73 10.18
CA PHE A 126 4.07 2.59 10.67
C PHE A 126 5.34 1.82 11.06
N LEU A 127 6.47 2.28 10.53
CA LEU A 127 7.80 2.11 11.09
C LEU A 127 8.08 3.29 12.02
N ALA A 128 8.33 3.01 13.29
CA ALA A 128 8.69 4.04 14.26
C ALA A 128 10.15 3.94 14.67
N ALA A 129 10.75 5.06 15.08
CA ALA A 129 12.01 5.07 15.82
C ALA A 129 11.89 5.92 17.08
N VAL A 130 12.50 5.46 18.16
CA VAL A 130 12.54 6.16 19.43
C VAL A 130 13.99 6.37 19.86
N CYS A 131 14.28 7.61 20.24
CA CYS A 131 15.59 8.01 20.75
C CYS A 131 15.41 8.78 22.07
N VAL A 132 16.31 8.55 23.02
CA VAL A 132 16.34 9.27 24.30
C VAL A 132 17.73 9.88 24.48
N MET A 133 17.78 11.20 24.63
CA MET A 133 19.01 11.99 24.75
C MET A 133 18.76 13.18 25.69
N ASP A 134 19.67 13.41 26.65
CA ASP A 134 19.66 14.59 27.53
C ASP A 134 18.30 14.86 28.23
N GLY A 135 17.62 13.81 28.69
CA GLY A 135 16.31 13.91 29.35
C GLY A 135 15.14 14.25 28.40
N LYS A 136 15.36 14.18 27.09
CA LYS A 136 14.36 14.34 26.04
C LYS A 136 14.13 13.03 25.32
N ALA A 137 12.88 12.77 24.94
CA ALA A 137 12.51 11.62 24.14
C ALA A 137 11.95 12.08 22.79
N GLY A 138 12.54 11.57 21.71
CA GLY A 138 12.15 11.85 20.34
C GLY A 138 11.54 10.62 19.69
N LEU A 139 10.46 10.83 18.94
CA LEU A 139 9.76 9.80 18.18
C LEU A 139 9.63 10.25 16.73
N ALA A 140 9.94 9.35 15.81
CA ALA A 140 9.68 9.51 14.40
C ALA A 140 8.85 8.33 13.88
N THR A 141 7.92 8.59 12.97
CA THR A 141 7.06 7.57 12.36
C THR A 141 6.98 7.76 10.87
N LEU A 142 7.26 6.70 10.10
CA LEU A 142 7.11 6.66 8.65
C LEU A 142 6.09 5.57 8.28
N ASP A 143 5.12 5.90 7.43
CA ASP A 143 4.36 4.91 6.67
C ASP A 143 4.98 4.78 5.27
N PRO A 144 5.66 3.67 4.96
CA PRO A 144 6.27 3.44 3.65
C PRO A 144 5.28 3.45 2.49
N SER A 145 4.00 3.13 2.73
CA SER A 145 3.00 3.00 1.69
C SER A 145 2.37 4.33 1.27
N THR A 146 2.38 5.33 2.16
CA THR A 146 1.80 6.68 1.91
C THR A 146 2.85 7.79 1.89
N GLY A 147 4.06 7.52 2.38
CA GLY A 147 5.10 8.52 2.57
C GLY A 147 4.84 9.47 3.74
N GLU A 148 3.85 9.16 4.58
CA GLU A 148 3.57 9.93 5.77
C GLU A 148 4.75 9.83 6.74
N PHE A 149 5.43 10.95 6.96
CA PHE A 149 6.57 11.03 7.85
C PHE A 149 6.36 12.12 8.89
N ALA A 150 6.37 11.74 10.16
CA ALA A 150 6.07 12.63 11.27
C ALA A 150 7.07 12.50 12.41
N VAL A 151 7.28 13.59 13.14
CA VAL A 151 8.17 13.67 14.30
C VAL A 151 7.54 14.40 15.47
N THR A 152 7.94 14.02 16.68
CA THR A 152 7.63 14.72 17.93
C THR A 152 8.79 14.59 18.92
N GLU A 153 8.94 15.58 19.80
CA GLU A 153 9.89 15.59 20.90
C GLU A 153 9.15 15.95 22.19
N VAL A 154 9.37 15.19 23.25
CA VAL A 154 8.84 15.47 24.59
C VAL A 154 10.00 15.62 25.57
N CYS A 155 9.89 16.62 26.43
CA CYS A 155 10.90 17.00 27.42
C CYS A 155 10.37 16.82 28.85
N GLY A 156 11.27 16.59 29.80
CA GLY A 156 10.98 16.59 31.23
C GLY A 156 10.69 15.21 31.83
N ASP A 157 10.38 15.19 33.12
CA ASP A 157 10.32 13.95 33.93
C ASP A 157 9.25 12.94 33.45
N GLY A 158 8.21 13.41 32.76
CA GLY A 158 7.15 12.58 32.18
C GLY A 158 7.38 12.14 30.73
N ALA A 159 8.54 12.43 30.13
CA ALA A 159 8.78 12.20 28.69
C ALA A 159 8.63 10.72 28.29
N MET A 160 9.10 9.80 29.14
CA MET A 160 9.03 8.35 28.88
C MET A 160 7.59 7.84 28.88
N GLU A 161 6.77 8.29 29.84
CA GLU A 161 5.36 7.93 29.91
C GLU A 161 4.60 8.48 28.70
N ALA A 162 4.82 9.76 28.36
CA ALA A 162 4.23 10.37 27.17
C ALA A 162 4.61 9.60 25.89
N MET A 163 5.86 9.16 25.74
CA MET A 163 6.27 8.33 24.60
C MET A 163 5.56 6.99 24.57
N LEU A 164 5.36 6.34 25.71
CA LEU A 164 4.63 5.07 25.77
C LEU A 164 3.17 5.26 25.35
N GLN A 165 2.53 6.34 25.78
CA GLN A 165 1.17 6.71 25.36
C GLN A 165 1.11 6.93 23.85
N GLU A 166 2.09 7.64 23.28
CA GLU A 166 2.16 7.89 21.84
C GLU A 166 2.44 6.63 21.03
N LEU A 167 3.35 5.75 21.45
CA LEU A 167 3.57 4.45 20.81
C LEU A 167 2.30 3.61 20.84
N SER A 168 1.56 3.63 21.95
CA SER A 168 0.29 2.91 22.10
C SER A 168 -0.82 3.46 21.19
N ARG A 169 -0.79 4.77 20.91
CA ARG A 169 -1.67 5.43 19.94
C ARG A 169 -1.30 5.05 18.51
N ILE A 170 -0.02 5.17 18.15
CA ILE A 170 0.47 4.93 16.78
C ILE A 170 0.38 3.45 16.40
N ARG A 171 0.57 2.54 17.37
CA ARG A 171 0.63 1.09 17.17
C ARG A 171 1.54 0.70 16.00
N PRO A 172 2.82 1.11 16.03
CA PRO A 172 3.74 0.81 14.94
C PRO A 172 3.91 -0.71 14.76
N ARG A 173 4.02 -1.15 13.51
CA ARG A 173 4.30 -2.57 13.19
C ARG A 173 5.73 -2.94 13.56
N GLU A 174 6.62 -1.96 13.52
CA GLU A 174 8.03 -2.11 13.86
C GLU A 174 8.57 -0.85 14.54
N VAL A 175 9.36 -1.04 15.60
CA VAL A 175 9.99 0.04 16.37
C VAL A 175 11.51 -0.14 16.36
N LEU A 176 12.21 0.92 15.97
CA LEU A 176 13.65 1.04 16.06
C LEU A 176 14.00 1.75 17.37
N VAL A 177 14.90 1.17 18.14
CA VAL A 177 15.34 1.75 19.41
C VAL A 177 16.84 1.97 19.42
N GLY A 178 17.27 3.12 19.94
CA GLY A 178 18.66 3.34 20.28
C GLY A 178 19.05 2.62 21.59
N PRO A 179 20.35 2.54 21.91
CA PRO A 179 20.83 1.89 23.14
C PRO A 179 20.25 2.48 24.43
N THR A 180 19.83 3.75 24.41
CA THR A 180 19.23 4.46 25.54
C THR A 180 17.72 4.31 25.64
N ALA A 181 17.08 3.63 24.68
CA ALA A 181 15.62 3.48 24.59
C ALA A 181 15.17 2.00 24.61
N VAL A 182 16.03 1.09 25.08
CA VAL A 182 15.77 -0.36 25.08
C VAL A 182 14.50 -0.72 25.85
N GLU A 183 14.26 -0.08 27.00
CA GLU A 183 13.04 -0.30 27.81
C GLU A 183 11.75 0.03 27.04
N LEU A 184 11.75 1.13 26.28
CA LEU A 184 10.61 1.47 25.41
C LEU A 184 10.43 0.44 24.29
N GLY A 185 11.52 -0.12 23.79
CA GLY A 185 11.48 -1.25 22.85
C GLY A 185 10.83 -2.48 23.48
N GLU A 186 11.28 -2.91 24.65
CA GLU A 186 10.70 -4.07 25.33
C GLU A 186 9.22 -3.88 25.65
N LEU A 187 8.83 -2.69 26.09
CA LEU A 187 7.42 -2.33 26.31
C LEU A 187 6.61 -2.37 25.02
N ALA A 188 7.13 -1.81 23.91
CA ALA A 188 6.46 -1.87 22.62
C ALA A 188 6.28 -3.32 22.14
N ARG A 189 7.28 -4.19 22.35
CA ARG A 189 7.21 -5.60 21.99
C ARG A 189 6.15 -6.34 22.80
N THR A 190 6.17 -6.17 24.12
CA THR A 190 5.32 -6.93 25.06
C THR A 190 3.88 -6.42 25.09
N SER A 191 3.70 -5.10 25.03
CA SER A 191 2.38 -4.47 25.21
C SER A 191 1.66 -4.21 23.88
N LEU A 192 2.40 -3.95 22.80
CA LEU A 192 1.82 -3.61 21.49
C LEU A 192 2.01 -4.70 20.43
N GLY A 193 2.82 -5.73 20.71
CA GLY A 193 3.14 -6.78 19.74
C GLY A 193 3.98 -6.28 18.57
N ALA A 194 4.65 -5.14 18.70
CA ALA A 194 5.49 -4.58 17.65
C ALA A 194 6.79 -5.37 17.50
N ALA A 195 7.27 -5.52 16.26
CA ALA A 195 8.64 -5.98 16.04
C ALA A 195 9.61 -4.90 16.53
N THR A 196 10.72 -5.28 17.16
CA THR A 196 11.68 -4.30 17.72
C THR A 196 13.08 -4.59 17.27
N ASN A 197 13.78 -3.57 16.78
CA ASN A 197 15.18 -3.69 16.38
C ASN A 197 16.01 -2.61 17.05
N GLU A 198 17.14 -3.01 17.61
CA GLU A 198 18.13 -2.06 18.09
C GLU A 198 18.94 -1.53 16.90
N VAL A 199 19.10 -0.21 16.84
CA VAL A 199 19.90 0.46 15.81
C VAL A 199 20.80 1.50 16.46
N VAL A 200 21.99 1.69 15.89
CA VAL A 200 22.91 2.71 16.37
C VAL A 200 22.43 4.08 15.88
N PRO A 201 22.08 5.03 16.78
CA PRO A 201 21.63 6.35 16.37
C PRO A 201 22.78 7.11 15.70
N PRO A 202 22.52 7.82 14.59
CA PRO A 202 23.50 8.74 14.02
C PRO A 202 23.72 9.94 14.96
N GLY A 203 24.91 10.52 14.94
CA GLY A 203 25.15 11.81 15.63
C GLY A 203 24.26 12.92 15.08
N ALA A 204 23.85 13.87 15.93
CA ALA A 204 22.86 14.91 15.62
C ALA A 204 23.15 15.67 14.30
N ASP A 205 24.40 16.11 14.07
CA ASP A 205 24.77 16.82 12.84
C ASP A 205 24.64 15.96 11.57
N ARG A 206 24.86 14.64 11.70
CA ARG A 206 24.69 13.70 10.60
C ARG A 206 23.20 13.43 10.37
N ALA A 207 22.43 13.32 11.45
CA ALA A 207 20.99 13.13 11.40
C ALA A 207 20.30 14.30 10.68
N ALA A 208 20.60 15.54 11.10
CA ALA A 208 20.07 16.75 10.48
C ALA A 208 20.42 16.83 8.98
N ARG A 209 21.70 16.61 8.62
CA ARG A 209 22.13 16.60 7.21
C ARG A 209 21.42 15.54 6.38
N ARG A 210 21.24 14.33 6.91
CA ARG A 210 20.54 13.26 6.19
C ARG A 210 19.08 13.60 5.96
N LEU A 211 18.40 14.13 6.99
CA LEU A 211 17.00 14.55 6.89
C LEU A 211 16.81 15.71 5.90
N MET A 212 17.68 16.72 5.94
CA MET A 212 17.68 17.82 4.97
C MET A 212 17.91 17.34 3.53
N GLN A 213 18.82 16.37 3.34
CA GLN A 213 19.07 15.76 2.04
C GLN A 213 17.83 15.00 1.52
N GLN A 214 17.17 14.24 2.38
CA GLN A 214 15.94 13.50 2.03
C GLN A 214 14.80 14.45 1.62
N LEU A 215 14.62 15.54 2.37
CA LEU A 215 13.54 16.51 2.15
C LEU A 215 13.88 17.56 1.07
N GLY A 216 15.14 17.61 0.60
CA GLY A 216 15.59 18.56 -0.41
C GLY A 216 15.61 20.03 0.06
N VAL A 217 15.89 20.27 1.35
CA VAL A 217 15.85 21.61 1.98
C VAL A 217 17.20 22.03 2.56
N GLY A 218 17.39 23.34 2.74
CA GLY A 218 18.60 23.90 3.36
C GLY A 218 18.55 24.00 4.90
N ASN A 219 17.35 23.97 5.49
CA ASN A 219 17.13 23.96 6.94
C ASN A 219 15.80 23.26 7.28
N LEU A 220 15.57 23.01 8.57
CA LEU A 220 14.36 22.32 9.07
C LEU A 220 13.33 23.27 9.70
N ALA A 221 13.56 24.59 9.65
CA ALA A 221 12.68 25.60 10.22
C ALA A 221 11.25 25.51 9.64
N GLY A 222 11.15 25.30 8.32
CA GLY A 222 9.86 25.16 7.62
C GLY A 222 9.03 23.95 8.04
N PHE A 223 9.63 22.98 8.74
CA PHE A 223 8.95 21.81 9.29
C PHE A 223 8.71 21.91 10.80
N GLY A 224 9.20 22.97 11.47
CA GLY A 224 8.98 23.20 12.89
C GLY A 224 9.71 22.22 13.82
N CYS A 225 10.83 21.62 13.37
CA CYS A 225 11.63 20.68 14.16
C CYS A 225 13.12 21.07 14.27
N GLU A 226 13.53 22.25 13.84
CA GLU A 226 14.94 22.66 13.82
C GLU A 226 15.62 22.57 15.21
N ASP A 227 14.87 22.80 16.28
CA ASP A 227 15.28 22.74 17.68
C ASP A 227 15.01 21.38 18.36
N LYS A 228 14.38 20.43 17.65
CA LYS A 228 13.96 19.11 18.16
C LYS A 228 14.99 18.04 17.82
N THR A 229 16.20 18.20 18.37
CA THR A 229 17.36 17.36 18.06
C THR A 229 17.09 15.87 18.24
N THR A 230 16.42 15.46 19.31
CA THR A 230 16.18 14.03 19.59
C THR A 230 15.20 13.44 18.59
N ALA A 231 14.21 14.22 18.16
CA ALA A 231 13.28 13.82 17.11
C ALA A 231 13.93 13.74 15.73
N ILE A 232 14.86 14.66 15.41
CA ILE A 232 15.66 14.60 14.18
C ILE A 232 16.52 13.33 14.15
N VAL A 233 17.13 12.95 15.29
CA VAL A 233 17.91 11.71 15.39
C VAL A 233 17.01 10.48 15.17
N ALA A 234 15.83 10.44 15.78
CA ALA A 234 14.85 9.37 15.54
C ALA A 234 14.44 9.30 14.05
N ALA A 235 14.18 10.44 13.40
CA ALA A 235 13.86 10.49 11.98
C ALA A 235 15.00 9.92 11.11
N ALA A 236 16.24 10.28 11.43
CA ALA A 236 17.41 9.75 10.72
C ALA A 236 17.61 8.24 10.95
N MET A 237 17.24 7.70 12.12
CA MET A 237 17.24 6.24 12.35
C MET A 237 16.24 5.54 11.41
N VAL A 238 15.03 6.08 11.24
CA VAL A 238 14.04 5.57 10.30
C VAL A 238 14.59 5.57 8.87
N LEU A 239 15.16 6.69 8.41
CA LEU A 239 15.72 6.82 7.06
C LEU A 239 16.89 5.84 6.84
N ALA A 240 17.83 5.77 7.78
CA ALA A 240 18.97 4.86 7.69
C ALA A 240 18.52 3.38 7.63
N TYR A 241 17.49 3.02 8.41
CA TYR A 241 16.93 1.66 8.38
C TYR A 241 16.21 1.37 7.07
N ALA A 242 15.42 2.32 6.57
CA ALA A 242 14.75 2.22 5.28
C ALA A 242 15.76 2.03 4.14
N GLU A 243 16.85 2.81 4.11
CA GLU A 243 17.93 2.67 3.12
C GLU A 243 18.65 1.32 3.22
N LYS A 244 18.98 0.88 4.44
CA LYS A 244 19.61 -0.42 4.68
C LYS A 244 18.75 -1.57 4.13
N ASN A 245 17.43 -1.42 4.23
CA ASN A 245 16.46 -2.39 3.73
C ASN A 245 16.05 -2.15 2.26
N ARG A 246 16.68 -1.17 1.59
CA ARG A 246 16.41 -0.77 0.20
C ARG A 246 14.93 -0.44 -0.03
N LEU A 247 14.32 0.22 0.95
CA LEU A 247 12.98 0.77 0.82
C LEU A 247 13.04 1.99 -0.11
N PRO A 248 12.12 2.12 -1.09
CA PRO A 248 11.99 3.33 -1.87
C PRO A 248 11.52 4.48 -0.96
N LEU A 249 12.15 5.64 -1.11
CA LEU A 249 11.89 6.82 -0.28
C LEU A 249 11.62 8.07 -1.11
N GLU A 250 11.53 7.94 -2.44
CA GLU A 250 11.37 9.04 -3.39
C GLU A 250 10.06 9.83 -3.18
N HIS A 251 9.05 9.19 -2.59
CA HIS A 251 7.77 9.81 -2.23
C HIS A 251 7.77 10.48 -0.86
N VAL A 252 8.82 10.31 -0.05
CA VAL A 252 8.93 10.91 1.29
C VAL A 252 9.56 12.30 1.18
N GLU A 253 8.73 13.30 0.85
CA GLU A 253 9.18 14.67 0.57
C GLU A 253 8.90 15.67 1.69
N THR A 254 8.01 15.32 2.62
CA THR A 254 7.54 16.23 3.66
C THR A 254 7.65 15.58 5.02
N LEU A 255 7.96 16.39 6.03
CA LEU A 255 7.98 15.98 7.42
C LEU A 255 6.97 16.82 8.21
N SER A 256 6.05 16.18 8.92
CA SER A 256 5.14 16.90 9.82
C SER A 256 5.64 16.83 11.26
N THR A 257 5.81 17.98 11.89
CA THR A 257 6.07 18.03 13.33
C THR A 257 4.77 18.26 14.07
N TYR A 258 4.49 17.44 15.07
CA TYR A 258 3.31 17.60 15.93
C TYR A 258 3.69 17.70 17.39
N SER A 259 2.80 18.28 18.19
CA SER A 259 2.90 18.30 19.64
C SER A 259 1.91 17.30 20.24
N VAL A 260 2.37 16.56 21.24
CA VAL A 260 1.50 15.69 22.05
C VAL A 260 0.51 16.49 22.92
N ASP A 261 0.77 17.77 23.14
CA ASP A 261 -0.12 18.68 23.89
C ASP A 261 -1.20 19.31 23.01
N GLY A 262 -1.12 19.16 21.68
CA GLY A 262 -2.11 19.73 20.75
C GLY A 262 -3.43 18.95 20.68
N PHE A 263 -3.51 17.81 21.35
CA PHE A 263 -4.64 16.88 21.30
C PHE A 263 -4.99 16.41 22.71
N MET A 264 -6.23 15.95 22.89
CA MET A 264 -6.65 15.34 24.13
C MET A 264 -5.82 14.08 24.41
N ARG A 265 -5.14 14.07 25.57
CA ARG A 265 -4.37 12.91 26.03
C ARG A 265 -5.33 11.85 26.55
N LEU A 266 -5.28 10.68 25.93
CA LEU A 266 -5.99 9.48 26.38
C LEU A 266 -4.95 8.40 26.63
N ASP A 267 -4.85 7.95 27.88
CA ASP A 267 -3.94 6.87 28.25
C ASP A 267 -4.35 5.54 27.56
N PRO A 268 -3.44 4.55 27.46
CA PRO A 268 -3.70 3.30 26.77
C PRO A 268 -4.87 2.49 27.37
N ALA A 269 -5.07 2.56 28.69
CA ALA A 269 -6.16 1.86 29.37
C ALA A 269 -7.51 2.50 29.01
N THR A 270 -7.59 3.83 29.02
CA THR A 270 -8.77 4.60 28.59
C THR A 270 -9.11 4.29 27.13
N ARG A 271 -8.12 4.30 26.21
CA ARG A 271 -8.34 3.97 24.79
C ARG A 271 -8.90 2.57 24.59
N ARG A 272 -8.41 1.60 25.38
CA ARG A 272 -8.86 0.21 25.34
C ARG A 272 -10.26 0.06 25.95
N ALA A 273 -10.52 0.70 27.08
CA ALA A 273 -11.81 0.65 27.77
C ALA A 273 -12.94 1.31 26.96
N LEU A 274 -12.64 2.39 26.23
CA LEU A 274 -13.58 3.06 25.34
C LEU A 274 -13.79 2.33 23.99
N GLU A 275 -13.03 1.26 23.72
CA GLU A 275 -13.08 0.50 22.47
C GLU A 275 -13.07 1.42 21.22
N LEU A 276 -12.16 2.40 21.20
CA LEU A 276 -12.18 3.46 20.18
C LEU A 276 -12.03 2.90 18.77
N THR A 277 -11.03 2.04 18.56
CA THR A 277 -10.67 1.55 17.22
C THR A 277 -10.49 0.03 17.13
N GLY A 278 -10.61 -0.68 18.25
CA GLY A 278 -10.58 -2.14 18.32
C GLY A 278 -11.26 -2.65 19.59
N SER A 279 -11.97 -3.78 19.50
CA SER A 279 -12.67 -4.39 20.63
C SER A 279 -11.68 -5.02 21.62
N MET A 280 -12.06 -5.03 22.90
CA MET A 280 -11.34 -5.74 23.95
C MET A 280 -11.39 -7.27 23.79
N SER A 281 -12.40 -7.80 23.11
CA SER A 281 -12.66 -9.25 23.05
C SER A 281 -11.82 -9.97 22.00
N ASP A 282 -11.83 -9.50 20.75
CA ASP A 282 -11.17 -10.12 19.60
C ASP A 282 -10.21 -9.17 18.87
N GLY A 283 -10.06 -7.92 19.34
CA GLY A 283 -9.31 -6.87 18.64
C GLY A 283 -9.96 -6.41 17.34
N GLY A 284 -11.15 -6.93 17.02
CA GLY A 284 -11.90 -6.65 15.81
C GLY A 284 -12.56 -5.27 15.84
N ARG A 285 -13.02 -4.84 14.67
CA ARG A 285 -13.67 -3.52 14.49
C ARG A 285 -15.14 -3.49 14.93
N ARG A 286 -15.78 -4.66 15.09
CA ARG A 286 -17.20 -4.76 15.43
C ARG A 286 -17.40 -4.25 16.86
N TYR A 287 -18.48 -3.49 17.08
CA TYR A 287 -18.79 -2.90 18.40
C TYR A 287 -17.70 -1.94 18.93
N THR A 288 -17.09 -1.15 18.04
CA THR A 288 -16.14 -0.08 18.40
C THR A 288 -16.70 1.29 18.01
N LEU A 289 -16.18 2.38 18.58
CA LEU A 289 -16.58 3.73 18.17
C LEU A 289 -16.29 3.96 16.67
N LEU A 290 -15.10 3.55 16.20
CA LEU A 290 -14.75 3.58 14.79
C LEU A 290 -15.73 2.76 13.94
N GLY A 291 -16.14 1.58 14.39
CA GLY A 291 -17.15 0.76 13.72
C GLY A 291 -18.52 1.44 13.57
N VAL A 292 -18.86 2.38 14.45
CA VAL A 292 -20.11 3.15 14.40
C VAL A 292 -19.98 4.40 13.53
N LEU A 293 -18.83 5.08 13.57
CA LEU A 293 -18.60 6.38 12.92
C LEU A 293 -18.06 6.29 11.50
N ASP A 294 -17.38 5.20 11.16
CA ASP A 294 -16.73 5.04 9.86
C ASP A 294 -17.69 4.46 8.80
N GLU A 295 -18.33 5.40 8.12
CA GLU A 295 -19.12 5.29 6.89
C GLU A 295 -18.38 5.92 5.71
N THR A 296 -17.04 5.99 5.75
CA THR A 296 -16.23 6.56 4.67
C THR A 296 -16.29 5.69 3.41
N MET A 297 -16.06 6.32 2.26
CA MET A 297 -16.12 5.68 0.94
C MET A 297 -14.74 5.30 0.39
N THR A 298 -13.68 5.84 1.00
CA THR A 298 -12.29 5.66 0.55
C THR A 298 -11.39 5.14 1.68
N PRO A 299 -10.37 4.34 1.37
CA PRO A 299 -9.39 3.88 2.37
C PRO A 299 -8.65 5.03 3.07
N MET A 300 -8.29 6.09 2.32
CA MET A 300 -7.65 7.29 2.87
C MET A 300 -8.57 8.06 3.83
N GLY A 301 -9.87 8.15 3.54
CA GLY A 301 -10.87 8.71 4.45
C GLY A 301 -11.00 7.89 5.74
N ALA A 302 -11.04 6.56 5.63
CA ALA A 302 -11.10 5.65 6.79
C ALA A 302 -9.89 5.82 7.72
N ARG A 303 -8.67 5.89 7.15
CA ARG A 303 -7.43 6.14 7.91
C ARG A 303 -7.46 7.50 8.61
N LEU A 304 -7.94 8.53 7.92
CA LEU A 304 -8.05 9.87 8.51
C LEU A 304 -9.08 9.92 9.64
N LEU A 305 -10.24 9.30 9.46
CA LEU A 305 -11.28 9.26 10.50
C LEU A 305 -10.82 8.50 11.74
N ARG A 306 -10.14 7.36 11.56
CA ARG A 306 -9.47 6.64 12.65
C ARG A 306 -8.53 7.57 13.43
N ARG A 307 -7.68 8.33 12.72
CA ARG A 307 -6.78 9.30 13.34
C ARG A 307 -7.53 10.36 14.14
N TRP A 308 -8.64 10.90 13.62
CA TRP A 308 -9.44 11.91 14.34
C TRP A 308 -10.04 11.38 15.63
N ILE A 309 -10.47 10.11 15.64
CA ILE A 309 -10.97 9.45 16.86
C ILE A 309 -9.83 9.27 17.87
N GLU A 310 -8.63 8.93 17.40
CA GLU A 310 -7.46 8.71 18.26
C GLU A 310 -6.76 9.99 18.72
N GLN A 311 -7.02 11.12 18.06
CA GLN A 311 -6.45 12.44 18.36
C GLN A 311 -7.55 13.51 18.38
N PRO A 312 -8.40 13.55 19.43
CA PRO A 312 -9.39 14.60 19.57
C PRO A 312 -8.71 15.97 19.66
N LEU A 313 -9.23 16.93 18.90
CA LEU A 313 -8.71 18.30 18.86
C LEU A 313 -9.01 19.03 20.18
N LEU A 314 -8.13 19.96 20.54
CA LEU A 314 -8.35 20.89 21.66
C LEU A 314 -8.66 22.32 21.21
N ASP A 315 -8.31 22.70 19.98
CA ASP A 315 -8.56 24.05 19.46
C ASP A 315 -10.03 24.25 19.06
N PRO A 316 -10.79 25.14 19.75
CA PRO A 316 -12.21 25.38 19.46
C PRO A 316 -12.46 25.87 18.03
N LYS A 317 -11.52 26.62 17.44
CA LYS A 317 -11.65 27.12 16.07
C LYS A 317 -11.64 25.98 15.06
N THR A 318 -10.67 25.08 15.16
CA THR A 318 -10.57 23.90 14.29
C THR A 318 -11.77 22.95 14.49
N ILE A 319 -12.22 22.75 15.73
CA ILE A 319 -13.42 21.96 16.03
C ILE A 319 -14.66 22.57 15.35
N THR A 320 -14.85 23.89 15.49
CA THR A 320 -15.97 24.62 14.91
C THR A 320 -15.97 24.53 13.39
N ALA A 321 -14.81 24.70 12.74
CA ALA A 321 -14.69 24.57 11.29
C ALA A 321 -15.12 23.18 10.78
N ARG A 322 -14.79 22.11 11.51
CA ARG A 322 -15.27 20.74 11.20
C ARG A 322 -16.78 20.61 11.42
N HIS A 323 -17.31 21.12 12.54
CA HIS A 323 -18.74 21.09 12.81
C HIS A 323 -19.57 21.82 11.75
N GLU A 324 -19.09 22.96 11.26
CA GLU A 324 -19.74 23.70 10.17
C GLU A 324 -19.76 22.92 8.86
N ALA A 325 -18.64 22.29 8.50
CA ALA A 325 -18.57 21.45 7.31
C ALA A 325 -19.51 20.23 7.41
N VAL A 326 -19.53 19.54 8.55
CA VAL A 326 -20.49 18.45 8.83
C VAL A 326 -21.93 18.96 8.73
N GLY A 327 -22.23 20.11 9.35
CA GLY A 327 -23.57 20.71 9.32
C GLY A 327 -24.06 21.02 7.89
N ARG A 328 -23.17 21.48 7.00
CA ARG A 328 -23.49 21.68 5.58
C ARG A 328 -23.83 20.38 4.87
N PHE A 329 -23.03 19.33 5.09
CA PHE A 329 -23.32 18.01 4.54
C PHE A 329 -24.63 17.42 5.10
N VAL A 330 -24.96 17.66 6.37
CA VAL A 330 -26.23 17.26 6.99
C VAL A 330 -27.40 17.97 6.30
N GLY A 331 -27.32 19.29 6.12
CA GLY A 331 -28.37 20.12 5.50
C GLY A 331 -28.58 19.85 4.00
N ALA A 332 -27.60 19.27 3.31
CA ALA A 332 -27.63 19.04 1.87
C ALA A 332 -27.56 17.55 1.51
N SER A 333 -28.56 16.76 1.93
CA SER A 333 -28.55 15.29 1.82
C SER A 333 -28.35 14.77 0.39
N LEU A 334 -28.93 15.40 -0.64
CA LEU A 334 -28.72 15.01 -2.04
C LEU A 334 -27.25 15.20 -2.48
N LEU A 335 -26.67 16.37 -2.19
CA LEU A 335 -25.27 16.67 -2.53
C LEU A 335 -24.29 15.78 -1.75
N ARG A 336 -24.61 15.45 -0.49
CA ARG A 336 -23.86 14.47 0.29
C ARG A 336 -23.90 13.08 -0.37
N GLY A 337 -25.06 12.65 -0.87
CA GLY A 337 -25.22 11.41 -1.63
C GLY A 337 -24.37 11.39 -2.89
N ASP A 338 -24.48 12.42 -3.72
CA ASP A 338 -23.71 12.56 -4.97
C ASP A 338 -22.19 12.53 -4.72
N LEU A 339 -21.73 13.23 -3.67
CA LEU A 339 -20.33 13.21 -3.25
C LEU A 339 -19.88 11.81 -2.87
N ARG A 340 -20.64 11.12 -2.01
CA ARG A 340 -20.31 9.76 -1.54
C ARG A 340 -20.28 8.75 -2.69
N ASP A 341 -21.21 8.84 -3.63
CA ASP A 341 -21.24 7.99 -4.83
C ASP A 341 -20.04 8.24 -5.76
N GLY A 342 -19.59 9.49 -5.86
CA GLY A 342 -18.35 9.85 -6.56
C GLY A 342 -17.11 9.27 -5.86
N LEU A 343 -17.00 9.48 -4.54
CA LEU A 343 -15.88 8.99 -3.72
C LEU A 343 -15.74 7.46 -3.76
N LYS A 344 -16.86 6.72 -3.82
CA LYS A 344 -16.87 5.25 -3.92
C LYS A 344 -16.13 4.71 -5.15
N ARG A 345 -15.95 5.53 -6.19
CA ARG A 345 -15.25 5.15 -7.43
C ARG A 345 -13.74 5.40 -7.35
N LEU A 346 -13.26 6.08 -6.30
CA LEU A 346 -11.86 6.34 -6.11
C LEU A 346 -11.15 5.12 -5.55
N ALA A 347 -9.99 4.82 -6.10
CA ALA A 347 -9.01 3.95 -5.46
C ALA A 347 -8.20 4.74 -4.42
N ASP A 348 -7.34 4.04 -3.69
CA ASP A 348 -6.45 4.65 -2.70
C ASP A 348 -5.35 5.49 -3.37
N LEU A 349 -5.68 6.74 -3.69
CA LEU A 349 -4.79 7.66 -4.42
C LEU A 349 -3.44 7.84 -3.72
N GLU A 350 -3.40 7.90 -2.38
CA GLU A 350 -2.16 8.07 -1.62
C GLU A 350 -1.17 6.92 -1.89
N ARG A 351 -1.65 5.68 -1.82
CA ARG A 351 -0.83 4.48 -2.07
C ARG A 351 -0.48 4.33 -3.55
N LEU A 352 -1.43 4.60 -4.45
CA LEU A 352 -1.19 4.52 -5.90
C LEU A 352 -0.05 5.47 -6.33
N VAL A 353 -0.11 6.72 -5.88
CA VAL A 353 0.91 7.73 -6.18
C VAL A 353 2.25 7.36 -5.57
N SER A 354 2.27 6.94 -4.30
CA SER A 354 3.49 6.51 -3.60
C SER A 354 4.18 5.36 -4.32
N ARG A 355 3.44 4.34 -4.76
CA ARG A 355 4.03 3.23 -5.53
C ARG A 355 4.48 3.62 -6.93
N CYS A 356 3.83 4.59 -7.57
CA CYS A 356 4.30 5.11 -8.86
C CYS A 356 5.65 5.80 -8.69
N ALA A 357 5.79 6.64 -7.67
CA ALA A 357 7.04 7.32 -7.33
C ALA A 357 8.16 6.33 -6.95
N ALA A 358 7.81 5.24 -6.27
CA ALA A 358 8.72 4.14 -5.93
C ALA A 358 9.08 3.21 -7.11
N GLY A 359 8.46 3.37 -8.30
CA GLY A 359 8.67 2.47 -9.44
C GLY A 359 8.08 1.07 -9.27
N LEU A 360 7.20 0.87 -8.27
CA LEU A 360 6.58 -0.42 -7.92
C LEU A 360 5.14 -0.56 -8.43
N ALA A 361 4.57 0.49 -9.02
CA ALA A 361 3.22 0.44 -9.57
C ALA A 361 3.09 -0.57 -10.72
N THR A 362 2.03 -1.36 -10.67
CA THR A 362 1.59 -2.34 -11.67
C THR A 362 0.66 -1.70 -12.71
N PRO A 363 0.37 -2.37 -13.84
CA PRO A 363 -0.56 -1.84 -14.83
C PRO A 363 -1.97 -1.59 -14.29
N ARG A 364 -2.46 -2.45 -13.39
CA ARG A 364 -3.73 -2.26 -12.68
C ARG A 364 -3.76 -1.00 -11.84
N ASP A 365 -2.63 -0.63 -11.26
CA ASP A 365 -2.52 0.56 -10.42
C ASP A 365 -2.67 1.83 -11.24
N LEU A 366 -2.05 1.87 -12.42
CA LEU A 366 -2.22 3.01 -13.33
C LEU A 366 -3.63 3.02 -13.95
N GLY A 367 -4.24 1.86 -14.18
CA GLY A 367 -5.66 1.76 -14.58
C GLY A 367 -6.62 2.27 -13.50
N ALA A 368 -6.34 1.97 -12.22
CA ALA A 368 -7.09 2.46 -11.07
C ALA A 368 -6.90 3.97 -10.89
N LEU A 369 -5.67 4.48 -11.07
CA LEU A 369 -5.38 5.91 -11.04
C LEU A 369 -6.11 6.64 -12.17
N ARG A 370 -6.04 6.14 -13.41
CA ARG A 370 -6.80 6.68 -14.55
C ARG A 370 -8.28 6.81 -14.22
N SER A 371 -8.88 5.74 -13.69
CA SER A 371 -10.30 5.70 -13.38
C SER A 371 -10.66 6.68 -12.25
N SER A 372 -9.78 6.81 -11.25
CA SER A 372 -9.93 7.76 -10.15
C SER A 372 -9.84 9.21 -10.62
N LEU A 373 -8.85 9.54 -11.47
CA LEU A 373 -8.71 10.88 -12.05
C LEU A 373 -9.91 11.25 -12.94
N GLY A 374 -10.43 10.29 -13.71
CA GLY A 374 -11.64 10.47 -14.50
C GLY A 374 -12.91 10.74 -13.67
N ALA A 375 -12.93 10.35 -12.39
CA ALA A 375 -14.05 10.59 -11.48
C ALA A 375 -13.98 11.95 -10.76
N LEU A 376 -12.81 12.61 -10.71
CA LEU A 376 -12.63 13.89 -10.00
C LEU A 376 -13.63 14.99 -10.41
N PRO A 377 -13.97 15.18 -11.71
CA PRO A 377 -14.93 16.21 -12.10
C PRO A 377 -16.33 15.99 -11.52
N VAL A 378 -16.75 14.73 -11.33
CA VAL A 378 -18.04 14.37 -10.74
C VAL A 378 -18.07 14.72 -9.25
N ILE A 379 -16.94 14.52 -8.56
CA ILE A 379 -16.77 14.85 -7.13
C ILE A 379 -16.68 16.36 -6.89
N ALA A 380 -16.10 17.09 -7.84
CA ALA A 380 -15.92 18.54 -7.72
C ALA A 380 -17.26 19.29 -7.71
N GLU A 381 -18.30 18.81 -8.39
CA GLU A 381 -19.57 19.53 -8.52
C GLU A 381 -20.36 19.65 -7.20
N PRO A 382 -20.60 18.56 -6.42
CA PRO A 382 -21.18 18.67 -5.09
C PRO A 382 -20.37 19.58 -4.16
N LEU A 383 -19.05 19.46 -4.18
CA LEU A 383 -18.16 20.28 -3.35
C LEU A 383 -18.21 21.76 -3.74
N ARG A 384 -18.34 22.09 -5.04
CA ARG A 384 -18.52 23.46 -5.53
C ARG A 384 -19.80 24.10 -4.98
N ARG A 385 -20.90 23.34 -4.92
CA ARG A 385 -22.20 23.83 -4.43
C ARG A 385 -22.25 24.01 -2.92
N LEU A 386 -21.45 23.25 -2.18
CA LEU A 386 -21.36 23.31 -0.72
C LEU A 386 -20.26 24.26 -0.22
N ALA A 387 -19.55 24.90 -1.14
CA ALA A 387 -18.27 25.50 -0.85
C ALA A 387 -18.37 26.77 0.00
N GLU A 388 -18.01 26.63 1.27
CA GLU A 388 -17.80 27.72 2.21
C GLU A 388 -16.97 27.20 3.38
N GLY A 389 -16.26 28.10 4.08
CA GLY A 389 -15.38 27.74 5.19
C GLY A 389 -14.43 26.59 4.81
N ARG A 390 -14.37 25.56 5.64
CA ARG A 390 -13.47 24.42 5.43
C ARG A 390 -13.70 23.67 4.10
N ILE A 391 -14.94 23.57 3.62
CA ILE A 391 -15.23 22.88 2.35
C ILE A 391 -14.64 23.66 1.15
N GLN A 392 -14.68 24.99 1.21
CA GLN A 392 -14.06 25.85 0.19
C GLN A 392 -12.55 25.66 0.18
N GLU A 393 -11.89 25.70 1.34
CA GLU A 393 -10.43 25.50 1.46
C GLU A 393 -10.00 24.15 0.88
N LEU A 394 -10.74 23.08 1.22
CA LEU A 394 -10.50 21.74 0.69
C LEU A 394 -10.66 21.70 -0.84
N ARG A 395 -11.68 22.40 -1.36
CA ARG A 395 -11.89 22.50 -2.81
C ARG A 395 -10.74 23.21 -3.52
N GLU A 396 -10.25 24.30 -2.96
CA GLU A 396 -9.13 25.07 -3.51
C GLU A 396 -7.80 24.30 -3.44
N ALA A 397 -7.66 23.39 -2.48
CA ALA A 397 -6.50 22.51 -2.38
C ALA A 397 -6.51 21.36 -3.43
N MET A 398 -7.64 21.06 -4.06
CA MET A 398 -7.76 20.02 -5.08
C MET A 398 -7.40 20.56 -6.47
N SER A 399 -6.56 19.83 -7.18
CA SER A 399 -6.31 20.07 -8.61
C SER A 399 -7.18 19.13 -9.47
N ASP A 400 -7.52 19.54 -10.70
CA ASP A 400 -8.35 18.74 -11.61
C ASP A 400 -7.59 17.59 -12.30
N HIS A 401 -6.27 17.70 -12.36
CA HIS A 401 -5.35 16.77 -13.02
C HIS A 401 -5.76 16.42 -14.46
N ALA A 402 -6.42 17.34 -15.16
CA ALA A 402 -7.08 17.04 -16.44
C ALA A 402 -6.10 16.53 -17.52
N GLU A 403 -4.90 17.11 -17.60
CA GLU A 403 -3.85 16.68 -18.53
C GLU A 403 -3.42 15.24 -18.26
N LEU A 404 -3.14 14.90 -16.99
CA LEU A 404 -2.73 13.56 -16.59
C LEU A 404 -3.85 12.54 -16.79
N ALA A 405 -5.09 12.92 -16.46
CA ALA A 405 -6.27 12.09 -16.68
C ALA A 405 -6.43 11.73 -18.17
N GLN A 406 -6.30 12.72 -19.06
CA GLN A 406 -6.37 12.52 -20.51
C GLN A 406 -5.21 11.68 -21.05
N LEU A 407 -3.99 11.91 -20.54
CA LEU A 407 -2.83 11.10 -20.90
C LEU A 407 -3.06 9.62 -20.57
N LEU A 408 -3.42 9.32 -19.32
CA LEU A 408 -3.64 7.94 -18.89
C LEU A 408 -4.84 7.30 -19.60
N ALA A 409 -5.88 8.09 -19.92
CA ALA A 409 -7.04 7.63 -20.69
C ALA A 409 -6.71 7.25 -22.13
N LYS A 410 -5.80 7.99 -22.77
CA LYS A 410 -5.31 7.66 -24.11
C LYS A 410 -4.29 6.52 -24.10
N ALA A 411 -3.49 6.41 -23.04
CA ALA A 411 -2.34 5.53 -23.00
C ALA A 411 -2.64 4.11 -22.51
N ILE A 412 -3.59 3.93 -21.59
CA ILE A 412 -3.80 2.65 -20.89
C ILE A 412 -5.15 2.05 -21.27
N VAL A 413 -5.16 0.75 -21.58
CA VAL A 413 -6.39 0.00 -21.90
C VAL A 413 -7.39 0.00 -20.73
N PRO A 414 -8.71 -0.08 -20.97
CA PRO A 414 -9.73 -0.09 -19.92
C PRO A 414 -9.48 -1.11 -18.80
N GLU A 415 -9.09 -2.33 -19.16
CA GLU A 415 -8.80 -3.42 -18.23
C GLU A 415 -7.34 -3.87 -18.42
N PRO A 416 -6.38 -3.21 -17.75
CA PRO A 416 -4.98 -3.57 -17.89
C PRO A 416 -4.66 -4.91 -17.20
N PRO A 417 -3.67 -5.66 -17.72
CA PRO A 417 -3.23 -6.94 -17.15
C PRO A 417 -2.69 -6.79 -15.73
N ALA A 418 -2.52 -7.89 -15.00
CA ALA A 418 -1.99 -7.84 -13.64
C ALA A 418 -0.50 -7.44 -13.62
N THR A 419 0.26 -7.93 -14.60
CA THR A 419 1.71 -7.75 -14.66
C THR A 419 2.17 -7.15 -15.97
N VAL A 420 3.33 -6.49 -15.95
CA VAL A 420 3.94 -5.92 -17.17
C VAL A 420 4.29 -7.01 -18.19
N ARG A 421 4.60 -8.23 -17.73
CA ARG A 421 5.01 -9.36 -18.57
C ARG A 421 3.88 -9.91 -19.45
N GLU A 422 2.64 -9.77 -19.02
CA GLU A 422 1.48 -10.21 -19.79
C GLU A 422 1.28 -9.37 -21.07
N GLY A 423 1.83 -8.15 -21.11
CA GLY A 423 1.65 -7.21 -22.23
C GLY A 423 0.19 -6.76 -22.38
N GLY A 424 -0.09 -5.91 -23.38
CA GLY A 424 -1.46 -5.40 -23.60
C GLY A 424 -1.90 -4.35 -22.60
N ILE A 425 -0.95 -3.59 -22.06
CA ILE A 425 -1.13 -2.48 -21.12
C ILE A 425 -1.50 -1.20 -21.89
N VAL A 426 -0.76 -0.94 -22.98
CA VAL A 426 -0.86 0.28 -23.75
C VAL A 426 -2.01 0.18 -24.75
N ALA A 427 -2.87 1.19 -24.77
CA ALA A 427 -4.03 1.24 -25.63
C ALA A 427 -3.65 1.35 -27.12
N PRO A 428 -4.44 0.74 -28.02
CA PRO A 428 -4.26 0.94 -29.46
C PRO A 428 -4.36 2.42 -29.84
N GLY A 429 -3.50 2.87 -30.77
CA GLY A 429 -3.46 4.25 -31.25
C GLY A 429 -2.67 5.22 -30.37
N TYR A 430 -2.12 4.76 -29.24
CA TYR A 430 -1.26 5.59 -28.39
C TYR A 430 0.15 5.76 -28.99
N ASP A 431 0.73 4.66 -29.46
CA ASP A 431 2.06 4.63 -30.06
C ASP A 431 2.04 3.87 -31.40
N PRO A 432 2.35 4.54 -32.53
CA PRO A 432 2.22 3.95 -33.85
C PRO A 432 3.27 2.85 -34.11
N GLU A 433 4.44 2.90 -33.45
CA GLU A 433 5.47 1.87 -33.58
C GLU A 433 5.03 0.59 -32.87
N LEU A 434 4.47 0.71 -31.67
CA LEU A 434 3.90 -0.43 -30.94
C LEU A 434 2.74 -1.07 -31.71
N ASP A 435 1.86 -0.26 -32.30
CA ASP A 435 0.75 -0.76 -33.10
C ASP A 435 1.25 -1.52 -34.34
N ALA A 436 2.25 -0.97 -35.05
CA ALA A 436 2.86 -1.66 -36.20
C ALA A 436 3.53 -3.00 -35.82
N LEU A 437 4.20 -3.05 -34.66
CA LEU A 437 4.80 -4.29 -34.15
C LEU A 437 3.74 -5.32 -33.77
N ARG A 438 2.64 -4.89 -33.13
CA ARG A 438 1.49 -5.75 -32.78
C ARG A 438 0.80 -6.30 -34.03
N ASP A 439 0.60 -5.46 -35.04
CA ASP A 439 0.01 -5.87 -36.32
C ASP A 439 0.93 -6.85 -37.06
N LEU A 440 2.24 -6.63 -37.05
CA LEU A 440 3.20 -7.57 -37.64
C LEU A 440 3.14 -8.95 -36.95
N ALA A 441 3.09 -8.99 -35.62
CA ALA A 441 2.94 -10.23 -34.86
C ALA A 441 1.61 -10.93 -35.15
N LYS A 442 0.50 -10.17 -35.19
CA LYS A 442 -0.84 -10.68 -35.47
C LYS A 442 -0.97 -11.24 -36.88
N ASN A 443 -0.49 -10.51 -37.88
CA ASN A 443 -0.51 -10.94 -39.29
C ASN A 443 0.37 -12.16 -39.51
N GLY A 444 1.53 -12.23 -38.84
CA GLY A 444 2.38 -13.42 -38.90
C GLY A 444 1.73 -14.66 -38.28
N LYS A 445 1.01 -14.53 -37.16
CA LYS A 445 0.21 -15.65 -36.59
C LYS A 445 -0.91 -16.08 -37.53
N ALA A 446 -1.60 -15.13 -38.17
CA ALA A 446 -2.65 -15.44 -39.14
C ALA A 446 -2.09 -16.21 -40.36
N TYR A 447 -0.91 -15.83 -40.84
CA TYR A 447 -0.21 -16.56 -41.88
C TYR A 447 0.16 -17.99 -41.43
N ILE A 448 0.69 -18.17 -40.22
CA ILE A 448 1.02 -19.50 -39.67
C ILE A 448 -0.24 -20.38 -39.53
N ALA A 449 -1.37 -19.79 -39.16
CA ALA A 449 -2.66 -20.50 -39.10
C ALA A 449 -3.16 -20.93 -40.49
N GLY A 450 -2.90 -20.13 -41.53
CA GLY A 450 -3.18 -20.47 -42.93
C GLY A 450 -2.27 -21.58 -43.47
N LEU A 451 -1.01 -21.60 -43.03
CA LEU A 451 0.01 -22.55 -43.48
C LEU A 451 -0.40 -24.02 -43.27
N GLU A 452 -1.14 -24.34 -42.20
CA GLU A 452 -1.64 -25.70 -41.99
C GLU A 452 -2.53 -26.18 -43.15
N ARG A 453 -3.46 -25.34 -43.59
CA ARG A 453 -4.36 -25.66 -44.70
C ARG A 453 -3.58 -25.76 -46.00
N ASP A 454 -2.75 -24.77 -46.27
CA ASP A 454 -2.04 -24.67 -47.54
C ASP A 454 -1.04 -25.85 -47.70
N GLU A 455 -0.35 -26.25 -46.61
CA GLU A 455 0.53 -27.42 -46.62
C GLU A 455 -0.23 -28.76 -46.66
N ARG A 456 -1.42 -28.87 -46.04
CA ARG A 456 -2.28 -30.06 -46.17
C ARG A 456 -2.72 -30.27 -47.61
N GLU A 457 -3.16 -29.21 -48.29
CA GLU A 457 -3.58 -29.26 -49.70
C GLU A 457 -2.39 -29.57 -50.61
N ARG A 458 -1.24 -28.95 -50.38
CA ARG A 458 -0.02 -29.14 -51.18
C ARG A 458 0.56 -30.56 -51.06
N THR A 459 0.57 -31.13 -49.85
CA THR A 459 1.21 -32.43 -49.57
C THR A 459 0.25 -33.61 -49.63
N GLY A 460 -1.06 -33.36 -49.53
CA GLY A 460 -2.09 -34.40 -49.43
C GLY A 460 -2.00 -35.21 -48.12
N ILE A 461 -1.42 -34.62 -47.05
CA ILE A 461 -1.26 -35.25 -45.74
C ILE A 461 -2.36 -34.71 -44.79
N PRO A 462 -3.48 -35.42 -44.59
CA PRO A 462 -4.58 -34.92 -43.77
C PRO A 462 -4.25 -34.79 -42.28
N SER A 463 -3.23 -35.51 -41.80
CA SER A 463 -2.80 -35.45 -40.39
C SER A 463 -1.84 -34.29 -40.07
N LEU A 464 -1.40 -33.52 -41.07
CA LEU A 464 -0.44 -32.43 -40.87
C LEU A 464 -1.03 -31.36 -39.97
N LYS A 465 -0.33 -30.95 -38.92
CA LYS A 465 -0.75 -29.88 -38.00
C LYS A 465 0.38 -28.91 -37.74
N VAL A 466 0.06 -27.64 -37.60
CA VAL A 466 1.03 -26.65 -37.11
C VAL A 466 0.94 -26.62 -35.58
N GLY A 467 2.07 -26.85 -34.91
CA GLY A 467 2.18 -26.79 -33.45
C GLY A 467 3.24 -25.78 -33.02
N PHE A 468 3.25 -25.43 -31.74
CA PHE A 468 4.27 -24.59 -31.11
C PHE A 468 4.87 -25.31 -29.89
N ASN A 469 6.18 -25.18 -29.69
CA ASN A 469 6.90 -25.67 -28.52
C ASN A 469 7.88 -24.58 -28.04
N SER A 470 7.98 -24.40 -26.73
CA SER A 470 8.86 -23.41 -26.12
C SER A 470 10.36 -23.62 -26.37
N VAL A 471 10.80 -24.82 -26.76
CA VAL A 471 12.22 -25.19 -26.92
C VAL A 471 12.75 -24.93 -28.33
N PHE A 472 11.96 -25.22 -29.37
CA PHE A 472 12.40 -25.10 -30.77
C PHE A 472 11.35 -24.47 -31.69
N GLY A 473 10.29 -23.89 -31.12
CA GLY A 473 9.41 -22.99 -31.84
C GLY A 473 8.21 -23.63 -32.54
N TYR A 474 7.75 -23.00 -33.61
CA TYR A 474 6.72 -23.53 -34.50
C TYR A 474 7.24 -24.74 -35.30
N TYR A 475 6.40 -25.75 -35.46
CA TYR A 475 6.73 -26.97 -36.21
C TYR A 475 5.52 -27.54 -36.94
N LEU A 476 5.81 -28.35 -37.96
CA LEU A 476 4.84 -29.15 -38.70
C LEU A 476 4.87 -30.57 -38.15
N GLU A 477 3.76 -31.02 -37.57
CA GLU A 477 3.60 -32.37 -37.04
C GLU A 477 2.90 -33.25 -38.07
N VAL A 478 3.52 -34.38 -38.42
CA VAL A 478 3.00 -35.36 -39.38
C VAL A 478 2.92 -36.73 -38.70
N GLY A 479 1.78 -37.39 -38.79
CA GLY A 479 1.63 -38.76 -38.25
C GLY A 479 2.55 -39.76 -38.95
N LYS A 480 3.11 -40.73 -38.22
CA LYS A 480 4.10 -41.71 -38.75
C LYS A 480 3.63 -42.47 -40.00
N ALA A 481 2.32 -42.70 -40.13
CA ALA A 481 1.72 -43.35 -41.30
C ALA A 481 1.92 -42.56 -42.61
N HIS A 482 2.28 -41.28 -42.52
CA HIS A 482 2.49 -40.40 -43.66
C HIS A 482 3.92 -39.84 -43.75
N SER A 483 4.86 -40.33 -42.93
CA SER A 483 6.26 -39.86 -42.95
C SER A 483 6.92 -40.01 -44.33
N ALA A 484 6.56 -41.04 -45.10
CA ALA A 484 7.08 -41.25 -46.45
C ALA A 484 6.56 -40.23 -47.50
N LYS A 485 5.51 -39.47 -47.18
CA LYS A 485 4.96 -38.41 -48.04
C LYS A 485 5.53 -37.03 -47.73
N VAL A 486 6.41 -36.92 -46.73
CA VAL A 486 7.01 -35.64 -46.31
C VAL A 486 8.00 -35.18 -47.37
N PRO A 487 7.90 -33.93 -47.89
CA PRO A 487 8.83 -33.40 -48.89
C PRO A 487 10.27 -33.23 -48.38
N ASP A 488 11.25 -33.28 -49.29
CA ASP A 488 12.68 -33.17 -48.97
C ASP A 488 13.09 -31.85 -48.28
N GLY A 489 12.32 -30.77 -48.46
CA GLY A 489 12.56 -29.46 -47.84
C GLY A 489 12.24 -29.39 -46.34
N TYR A 490 11.70 -30.46 -45.75
CA TYR A 490 11.32 -30.51 -44.35
C TYR A 490 12.47 -31.05 -43.50
N VAL A 491 13.01 -30.22 -42.61
CA VAL A 491 14.10 -30.63 -41.70
C VAL A 491 13.49 -31.20 -40.42
N ARG A 492 13.69 -32.50 -40.17
CA ARG A 492 13.17 -33.17 -38.98
C ARG A 492 13.85 -32.65 -37.70
N LYS A 493 13.06 -32.40 -36.65
CA LYS A 493 13.53 -31.92 -35.35
C LYS A 493 13.30 -32.89 -34.20
N GLN A 494 12.15 -33.56 -34.17
CA GLN A 494 11.79 -34.45 -33.07
C GLN A 494 10.90 -35.58 -33.58
N THR A 495 11.08 -36.77 -33.02
CA THR A 495 10.18 -37.91 -33.23
C THR A 495 9.46 -38.19 -31.92
N THR A 496 8.13 -38.31 -31.97
CA THR A 496 7.28 -38.71 -30.85
C THR A 496 6.77 -40.14 -31.05
N ALA A 497 6.00 -40.67 -30.10
CA ALA A 497 5.43 -42.01 -30.21
C ALA A 497 4.62 -42.20 -31.50
N ASN A 498 3.80 -41.20 -31.88
CA ASN A 498 2.82 -41.29 -32.97
C ASN A 498 3.08 -40.37 -34.17
N ALA A 499 3.98 -39.39 -34.05
CA ALA A 499 4.23 -38.38 -35.08
C ALA A 499 5.70 -37.94 -35.18
N GLU A 500 6.07 -37.38 -36.32
CA GLU A 500 7.34 -36.71 -36.57
C GLU A 500 7.12 -35.20 -36.73
N ARG A 501 8.03 -34.39 -36.16
CA ARG A 501 7.98 -32.93 -36.17
C ARG A 501 9.08 -32.37 -37.06
N TYR A 502 8.72 -31.46 -37.96
CA TYR A 502 9.59 -30.87 -38.97
C TYR A 502 9.55 -29.35 -38.93
N ILE A 503 10.58 -28.71 -39.46
CA ILE A 503 10.63 -27.26 -39.73
C ILE A 503 10.98 -27.03 -41.20
N THR A 504 10.52 -25.91 -41.77
CA THR A 504 10.90 -25.44 -43.11
C THR A 504 11.63 -24.11 -43.00
N ALA A 505 12.37 -23.73 -44.05
CA ALA A 505 13.05 -22.42 -44.10
C ALA A 505 12.04 -21.26 -44.00
N GLU A 506 10.93 -21.36 -44.73
CA GLU A 506 9.84 -20.38 -44.73
C GLU A 506 9.19 -20.24 -43.34
N LEU A 507 8.82 -21.37 -42.71
CA LEU A 507 8.23 -21.34 -41.37
C LEU A 507 9.18 -20.68 -40.36
N LYS A 508 10.49 -20.96 -40.45
CA LYS A 508 11.51 -20.40 -39.56
C LYS A 508 11.71 -18.89 -39.77
N GLU A 509 11.65 -18.42 -41.02
CA GLU A 509 11.73 -16.98 -41.33
C GLU A 509 10.52 -16.23 -40.77
N HIS A 510 9.31 -16.75 -41.01
CA HIS A 510 8.08 -16.18 -40.48
C HIS A 510 8.05 -16.22 -38.95
N GLU A 511 8.48 -17.32 -38.34
CA GLU A 511 8.65 -17.44 -36.89
C GLU A 511 9.60 -16.37 -36.35
N SER A 512 10.80 -16.24 -36.93
CA SER A 512 11.79 -15.25 -36.46
C SER A 512 11.25 -13.83 -36.54
N ARG A 513 10.45 -13.52 -37.57
CA ARG A 513 9.78 -12.23 -37.72
C ARG A 513 8.71 -12.03 -36.65
N VAL A 514 7.87 -13.04 -36.38
CA VAL A 514 6.81 -12.97 -35.37
C VAL A 514 7.39 -12.83 -33.97
N LEU A 515 8.29 -13.74 -33.57
CA LEU A 515 8.92 -13.72 -32.25
C LEU A 515 9.73 -12.44 -32.04
N GLY A 516 10.46 -11.99 -33.07
CA GLY A 516 11.20 -10.73 -33.00
C GLY A 516 10.29 -9.51 -32.88
N ALA A 517 9.11 -9.51 -33.52
CA ALA A 517 8.12 -8.45 -33.36
C ALA A 517 7.48 -8.48 -31.96
N GLU A 518 7.16 -9.65 -31.42
CA GLU A 518 6.61 -9.81 -30.07
C GLU A 518 7.61 -9.37 -28.99
N GLU A 519 8.87 -9.78 -29.08
CA GLU A 519 9.91 -9.35 -28.14
C GLU A 519 10.12 -7.83 -28.17
N LYS A 520 10.17 -7.24 -29.38
CA LYS A 520 10.27 -5.77 -29.52
C LYS A 520 9.04 -5.04 -29.01
N ALA A 521 7.84 -5.55 -29.30
CA ALA A 521 6.59 -4.97 -28.81
C ALA A 521 6.55 -5.00 -27.27
N ALA A 522 6.90 -6.13 -26.65
CA ALA A 522 6.94 -6.28 -25.20
C ALA A 522 7.96 -5.33 -24.55
N ALA A 523 9.14 -5.18 -25.16
CA ALA A 523 10.17 -4.26 -24.67
C ALA A 523 9.74 -2.79 -24.79
N LEU A 524 9.18 -2.39 -25.94
CA LEU A 524 8.67 -1.03 -26.16
C LEU A 524 7.49 -0.73 -25.23
N GLU A 525 6.57 -1.67 -25.06
CA GLU A 525 5.45 -1.54 -24.15
C GLU A 525 5.88 -1.39 -22.68
N ALA A 526 6.90 -2.15 -22.24
CA ALA A 526 7.47 -2.00 -20.91
C ALA A 526 8.14 -0.62 -20.71
N ASP A 527 8.84 -0.10 -21.73
CA ASP A 527 9.44 1.24 -21.71
C ASP A 527 8.37 2.33 -21.66
N LEU A 528 7.35 2.28 -22.52
CA LEU A 528 6.21 3.19 -22.52
C LEU A 528 5.50 3.20 -21.16
N PHE A 529 5.26 2.02 -20.57
CA PHE A 529 4.70 1.90 -19.23
C PHE A 529 5.60 2.56 -18.17
N SER A 530 6.92 2.37 -18.27
CA SER A 530 7.87 3.02 -17.37
C SER A 530 7.80 4.55 -17.47
N ARG A 531 7.75 5.10 -18.69
CA ARG A 531 7.59 6.55 -18.93
C ARG A 531 6.29 7.09 -18.34
N LEU A 532 5.19 6.34 -18.45
CA LEU A 532 3.90 6.72 -17.84
C LEU A 532 4.01 6.80 -16.31
N ARG A 533 4.70 5.84 -15.66
CA ARG A 533 4.95 5.88 -14.21
C ARG A 533 5.75 7.11 -13.81
N THR A 534 6.81 7.42 -14.55
CA THR A 534 7.63 8.63 -14.32
C THR A 534 6.76 9.88 -14.45
N ARG A 535 5.91 9.97 -15.47
CA ARG A 535 5.00 11.10 -15.64
C ARG A 535 4.02 11.24 -14.47
N VAL A 536 3.45 10.16 -13.96
CA VAL A 536 2.63 10.21 -12.73
C VAL A 536 3.46 10.71 -11.53
N ALA A 537 4.68 10.21 -11.37
CA ALA A 537 5.56 10.59 -10.27
C ALA A 537 5.94 12.08 -10.32
N GLU A 538 6.03 12.71 -11.49
CA GLU A 538 6.25 14.16 -11.64
C GLU A 538 5.10 14.99 -11.03
N HIS A 539 3.87 14.48 -11.07
CA HIS A 539 2.69 15.15 -10.51
C HIS A 539 2.38 14.75 -9.05
N ARG A 540 3.24 13.94 -8.41
CA ARG A 540 2.99 13.32 -7.09
C ARG A 540 2.52 14.30 -6.01
N ARG A 541 3.14 15.48 -5.89
CA ARG A 541 2.85 16.45 -4.83
C ARG A 541 1.41 16.97 -4.91
N SER A 542 0.97 17.37 -6.11
CA SER A 542 -0.40 17.85 -6.34
C SER A 542 -1.43 16.72 -6.22
N LEU A 543 -1.07 15.50 -6.65
CA LEU A 543 -1.92 14.31 -6.49
C LEU A 543 -2.13 13.96 -5.01
N LEU A 544 -1.06 13.94 -4.20
CA LEU A 544 -1.16 13.70 -2.75
C LEU A 544 -1.92 14.80 -2.03
N GLN A 545 -1.76 16.06 -2.42
CA GLN A 545 -2.57 17.17 -1.88
C GLN A 545 -4.06 16.96 -2.16
N THR A 546 -4.40 16.55 -3.38
CA THR A 546 -5.78 16.23 -3.77
C THR A 546 -6.31 15.03 -2.99
N ALA A 547 -5.51 13.98 -2.81
CA ALA A 547 -5.87 12.80 -2.03
C ALA A 547 -6.18 13.15 -0.56
N ARG A 548 -5.35 13.99 0.08
CA ARG A 548 -5.57 14.47 1.46
C ARG A 548 -6.86 15.29 1.58
N ALA A 549 -7.13 16.18 0.63
CA ALA A 549 -8.35 16.97 0.62
C ALA A 549 -9.61 16.09 0.45
N LEU A 550 -9.54 15.09 -0.44
CA LEU A 550 -10.61 14.12 -0.64
C LEU A 550 -10.83 13.23 0.59
N ALA A 551 -9.75 12.78 1.26
CA ALA A 551 -9.84 12.02 2.50
C ALA A 551 -10.57 12.81 3.59
N GLU A 552 -10.29 14.11 3.71
CA GLU A 552 -10.97 14.99 4.67
C GLU A 552 -12.44 15.21 4.31
N CYS A 553 -12.76 15.46 3.03
CA CYS A 553 -14.14 15.54 2.56
C CYS A 553 -14.93 14.25 2.86
N ASP A 554 -14.31 13.08 2.65
CA ASP A 554 -14.91 11.78 2.91
C ASP A 554 -15.17 11.54 4.40
N ALA A 555 -14.19 11.86 5.27
CA ALA A 555 -14.35 11.77 6.73
C ALA A 555 -15.47 12.70 7.24
N LEU A 556 -15.56 13.93 6.74
CA LEU A 556 -16.63 14.87 7.08
C LEU A 556 -17.99 14.39 6.58
N ALA A 557 -18.07 13.88 5.35
CA ALA A 557 -19.29 13.32 4.77
C ALA A 557 -19.75 12.05 5.53
N SER A 558 -18.81 11.23 6.01
CA SER A 558 -19.07 10.09 6.89
C SER A 558 -19.73 10.52 8.20
N LEU A 559 -19.13 11.50 8.90
CA LEU A 559 -19.69 12.03 10.14
C LEU A 559 -21.09 12.62 9.93
N ALA A 560 -21.32 13.32 8.82
CA ALA A 560 -22.63 13.85 8.46
C ALA A 560 -23.66 12.75 8.18
N GLU A 561 -23.26 11.69 7.47
CA GLU A 561 -24.14 10.53 7.22
C GLU A 561 -24.53 9.83 8.52
N VAL A 562 -23.57 9.62 9.41
CA VAL A 562 -23.82 9.03 10.74
C VAL A 562 -24.73 9.93 11.57
N ALA A 563 -24.49 11.25 11.55
CA ALA A 563 -25.31 12.20 12.29
C ALA A 563 -26.78 12.16 11.86
N VAL A 564 -27.05 12.10 10.54
CA VAL A 564 -28.42 11.96 10.02
C VAL A 564 -29.03 10.61 10.39
N ARG A 565 -28.31 9.51 10.17
CA ARG A 565 -28.84 8.15 10.44
C ARG A 565 -29.14 7.89 11.90
N ARG A 566 -28.36 8.47 12.81
CA ARG A 566 -28.43 8.21 14.26
C ARG A 566 -29.05 9.37 15.06
N GLY A 567 -29.45 10.44 14.38
CA GLY A 567 -29.99 11.63 15.02
C GLY A 567 -28.99 12.26 16.01
N TYR A 568 -27.73 12.42 15.61
CA TYR A 568 -26.76 13.16 16.40
C TYR A 568 -26.93 14.67 16.19
N ILE A 569 -26.62 15.43 17.22
CA ILE A 569 -26.72 16.89 17.23
C ILE A 569 -25.33 17.50 17.31
N ARG A 570 -25.18 18.71 16.76
CA ARG A 570 -23.95 19.49 16.90
C ARG A 570 -23.82 19.95 18.37
N PRO A 571 -22.71 19.66 19.06
CA PRO A 571 -22.48 20.18 20.40
C PRO A 571 -22.13 21.67 20.35
N GLU A 572 -22.47 22.39 21.42
CA GLU A 572 -21.97 23.74 21.70
C GLU A 572 -20.63 23.63 22.44
N ILE A 573 -19.62 24.35 21.96
CA ILE A 573 -18.30 24.41 22.59
C ILE A 573 -18.23 25.76 23.29
N VAL A 574 -18.04 25.72 24.61
CA VAL A 574 -18.00 26.90 25.48
C VAL A 574 -16.64 26.97 26.19
N ASP A 575 -16.30 28.13 26.75
CA ASP A 575 -15.02 28.34 27.44
C ASP A 575 -15.07 27.90 28.91
N GLU A 576 -16.27 27.72 29.46
CA GLU A 576 -16.50 27.30 30.83
C GLU A 576 -16.19 25.81 31.05
N ASP A 577 -15.67 25.46 32.24
CA ASP A 577 -15.43 24.07 32.68
C ASP A 577 -16.76 23.37 33.06
N ILE A 578 -17.62 23.17 32.06
CA ILE A 578 -18.93 22.54 32.20
C ILE A 578 -19.11 21.40 31.18
N LEU A 579 -19.92 20.41 31.54
CA LEU A 579 -20.41 19.36 30.66
C LEU A 579 -21.90 19.15 30.91
N GLU A 580 -22.71 19.67 29.99
CA GLU A 580 -24.16 19.47 29.97
C GLU A 580 -24.52 18.55 28.80
N ILE A 581 -25.10 17.39 29.10
CA ILE A 581 -25.61 16.44 28.10
C ILE A 581 -27.08 16.21 28.39
N GLY A 582 -27.97 16.68 27.51
CA GLY A 582 -29.39 16.34 27.55
C GLY A 582 -29.68 15.08 26.72
N SER A 583 -30.36 14.10 27.31
CA SER A 583 -30.75 12.84 26.67
C SER A 583 -29.60 12.12 25.96
N GLY A 584 -28.46 12.06 26.64
CA GLY A 584 -27.23 11.43 26.17
C GLY A 584 -27.38 9.92 25.93
N ARG A 585 -26.70 9.44 24.88
CA ARG A 585 -26.73 8.03 24.46
C ARG A 585 -25.33 7.50 24.28
N HIS A 586 -25.12 6.23 24.63
CA HIS A 586 -23.84 5.58 24.36
C HIS A 586 -23.81 5.12 22.89
N PRO A 587 -22.93 5.66 22.02
CA PRO A 587 -23.01 5.48 20.57
C PRO A 587 -22.84 4.01 20.13
N VAL A 588 -21.99 3.24 20.82
CA VAL A 588 -21.77 1.81 20.52
C VAL A 588 -22.89 0.92 21.04
N VAL A 589 -23.32 1.09 22.30
CA VAL A 589 -24.38 0.27 22.92
C VAL A 589 -25.73 0.51 22.24
N GLU A 590 -26.06 1.76 21.87
CA GLU A 590 -27.26 2.06 21.09
C GLU A 590 -27.23 1.35 19.73
N ALA A 591 -26.07 1.32 19.06
CA ALA A 591 -25.92 0.66 17.77
C ALA A 591 -26.04 -0.87 17.84
N SER A 592 -25.76 -1.49 18.99
CA SER A 592 -25.79 -2.95 19.17
C SER A 592 -27.07 -3.45 19.83
N SER A 593 -27.85 -2.58 20.48
CA SER A 593 -29.07 -2.95 21.20
C SER A 593 -30.27 -3.16 20.26
N GLN A 594 -30.94 -4.31 20.39
CA GLN A 594 -32.22 -4.58 19.72
C GLN A 594 -33.42 -4.02 20.48
N ALA A 595 -33.27 -3.78 21.79
CA ALA A 595 -34.34 -3.34 22.68
C ALA A 595 -34.45 -1.80 22.80
N GLY A 596 -33.64 -1.06 22.04
CA GLY A 596 -33.47 0.39 22.20
C GLY A 596 -32.45 0.77 23.28
N PHE A 597 -32.22 2.07 23.44
CA PHE A 597 -31.33 2.64 24.46
C PHE A 597 -32.09 3.73 25.23
N VAL A 598 -32.04 3.70 26.56
CA VAL A 598 -32.69 4.72 27.40
C VAL A 598 -31.70 5.88 27.60
N PRO A 599 -31.99 7.09 27.08
CA PRO A 599 -31.08 8.22 27.18
C PRO A 599 -30.99 8.75 28.62
N ASN A 600 -29.85 9.34 28.99
CA ASN A 600 -29.62 9.90 30.33
C ASN A 600 -29.03 11.31 30.25
N ASP A 601 -29.36 12.14 31.23
CA ASP A 601 -28.80 13.48 31.36
C ASP A 601 -27.48 13.46 32.15
N VAL A 602 -26.58 14.39 31.84
CA VAL A 602 -25.34 14.64 32.59
C VAL A 602 -25.20 16.14 32.82
N ASP A 603 -24.91 16.53 34.05
CA ASP A 603 -24.59 17.90 34.45
C ASP A 603 -23.36 17.85 35.37
N LEU A 604 -22.22 18.33 34.87
CA LEU A 604 -20.96 18.44 35.60
C LEU A 604 -20.41 19.86 35.45
N GLY A 605 -20.02 20.50 36.55
CA GLY A 605 -19.43 21.83 36.54
C GLY A 605 -19.44 22.46 37.93
N LEU A 606 -18.72 23.58 38.11
CA LEU A 606 -18.83 24.36 39.34
C LEU A 606 -20.24 24.97 39.41
N PRO A 607 -20.94 24.88 40.56
CA PRO A 607 -22.25 25.49 40.69
C PRO A 607 -22.11 26.99 40.43
N SER A 608 -22.75 27.46 39.36
CA SER A 608 -22.96 28.89 39.16
C SER A 608 -23.55 29.45 40.47
N SER A 609 -23.04 30.60 40.92
CA SER A 609 -23.50 31.31 42.11
C SER A 609 -24.91 31.91 41.89
N SER A 610 -25.86 31.08 41.50
CA SER A 610 -27.28 31.37 41.37
C SER A 610 -28.05 30.08 41.62
N PRO A 611 -28.91 30.02 42.66
CA PRO A 611 -29.69 28.84 42.96
C PRO A 611 -30.73 28.66 41.85
N ARG A 612 -30.49 27.73 40.91
CA ARG A 612 -31.54 27.29 39.99
C ARG A 612 -32.43 26.30 40.73
N GLY A 613 -33.56 26.80 41.19
CA GLY A 613 -34.68 25.98 41.62
C GLY A 613 -35.13 25.06 40.48
N LEU A 614 -35.56 23.86 40.84
CA LEU A 614 -36.35 23.01 39.96
C LEU A 614 -37.55 23.81 39.43
N ASN A 615 -37.65 23.92 38.11
CA ASN A 615 -38.93 24.11 37.44
C ASN A 615 -39.07 23.00 36.39
N VAL A 616 -39.69 21.90 36.83
CA VAL A 616 -40.36 20.98 35.91
C VAL A 616 -41.63 21.68 35.47
N VAL A 617 -41.73 22.08 34.20
CA VAL A 617 -43.01 22.30 33.55
C VAL A 617 -43.03 21.52 32.24
N LYS A 618 -43.51 20.28 32.33
CA LYS A 618 -44.24 19.65 31.24
C LYS A 618 -45.65 20.21 31.28
N GLU A 619 -46.09 20.90 30.23
CA GLU A 619 -47.51 20.90 29.89
C GLU A 619 -47.69 20.35 28.48
N SER A 620 -48.31 19.17 28.48
CA SER A 620 -48.78 18.40 27.35
C SER A 620 -49.92 19.13 26.65
N LEU A 621 -49.84 19.21 25.32
CA LEU A 621 -51.01 19.40 24.47
C LEU A 621 -51.96 18.21 24.66
N ALA A 622 -53.04 18.42 25.42
CA ALA A 622 -54.16 17.52 25.46
C ALA A 622 -54.96 17.66 24.17
N SER A 623 -54.93 16.62 23.34
CA SER A 623 -55.92 16.35 22.32
C SER A 623 -57.25 16.03 22.99
N GLY A 624 -58.30 16.76 22.61
CA GLY A 624 -59.67 16.46 23.00
C GLY A 624 -60.20 15.21 22.31
N ASP A 625 -61.13 14.55 22.99
CA ASP A 625 -62.31 13.89 22.43
C ASP A 625 -63.25 13.52 23.59
N GLY A 626 -64.54 13.86 23.47
CA GLY A 626 -65.58 13.42 24.41
C GLY A 626 -66.82 14.30 24.51
N GLU A 627 -67.56 14.50 23.42
CA GLU A 627 -68.99 14.12 23.22
C GLU A 627 -69.50 14.54 21.84
#